data_AF-A0A7V9ZKD5-F1
#
_entry.id   AF-A0A7V9ZKD5-F1
#
_cell.length_a   1.000
_cell.length_b   1.000
_cell.length_c   1.000
_cell.angle_alpha   90.00
_cell.angle_beta   90.00
_cell.angle_gamma   90.00
#
_symmetry.space_group_name_H-M   'P 1'
#
loop_
_entity.id
_entity.type
_entity.pdbx_description
1 polymer ?
#
loop_
_entity_poly.entity_id
_entity_poly.type
_entity_poly.pdbx_seq_one_letter_code
_entity_poly.pdbx_strand_id
1 'polypeptide(L)'
;MQRWRLIAFISACLLAAAVGTATADTTAFSDRKETGSRLDFSKIVQGHSGDEVRHQLTMHQRWGRKHLRNRNNFIDFAFNTDDDSQYDRALRIDYDPNGGLRGEMSVWDSGEVVGEVSLVRKNRRTIEAIFPMEMLGENVGTYEWIVGSLYHAPGYGPCGILS
;
A
#
# COMPACT_ATOMS: atom_id res chain seq x y z
N MET A 1 19.48 70.81 1.78
CA MET A 1 19.96 70.41 3.12
C MET A 1 18.79 69.71 3.80
N GLN A 2 18.82 68.37 3.88
CA GLN A 2 19.16 67.58 5.08
C GLN A 2 17.86 67.03 5.71
N ARG A 3 17.46 65.79 5.33
CA ARG A 3 17.48 64.53 6.13
C ARG A 3 16.53 64.63 7.34
N TRP A 4 15.58 63.72 7.57
CA TRP A 4 15.72 62.38 8.19
C TRP A 4 14.49 61.52 7.78
N ARG A 5 14.59 60.33 7.16
CA ARG A 5 14.77 58.97 7.72
C ARG A 5 13.99 58.66 9.01
N LEU A 6 12.94 57.86 8.88
CA LEU A 6 12.56 56.83 9.85
C LEU A 6 12.21 55.54 9.09
N ILE A 7 12.80 54.46 9.57
CA ILE A 7 12.82 53.10 9.05
C ILE A 7 11.96 52.24 9.99
N ALA A 8 11.12 51.36 9.44
CA ALA A 8 10.72 50.05 10.00
C ALA A 8 9.86 49.35 8.93
N PHE A 9 10.38 48.48 8.05
CA PHE A 9 10.73 47.07 8.28
C PHE A 9 9.72 46.32 9.15
N ILE A 10 8.73 45.66 8.53
CA ILE A 10 8.36 44.27 8.84
C ILE A 10 7.96 43.59 7.53
N SER A 11 8.88 42.77 7.01
CA SER A 11 8.60 41.69 6.08
C SER A 11 7.63 40.71 6.73
N ALA A 12 6.47 40.48 6.12
CA ALA A 12 5.70 39.27 6.37
C ALA A 12 5.81 38.41 5.10
N CYS A 13 6.61 37.36 5.20
CA CYS A 13 6.86 36.37 4.17
C CYS A 13 5.53 35.86 3.56
N LEU A 14 5.35 36.10 2.26
CA LEU A 14 4.56 35.20 1.43
C LEU A 14 5.30 33.86 1.36
N LEU A 15 5.07 32.98 2.35
CA LEU A 15 5.25 31.55 2.12
C LEU A 15 4.09 31.09 1.26
N ALA A 16 4.29 31.15 -0.06
CA ALA A 16 3.56 30.30 -0.98
C ALA A 16 3.90 28.86 -0.59
N ALA A 17 3.07 28.24 0.24
CA ALA A 17 3.08 26.81 0.42
C ALA A 17 2.86 26.21 -0.97
N ALA A 18 3.91 25.63 -1.54
CA ALA A 18 3.80 24.73 -2.66
C ALA A 18 2.91 23.58 -2.19
N VAL A 19 1.60 23.69 -2.44
CA VAL A 19 0.67 22.60 -2.26
C VAL A 19 1.02 21.63 -3.38
N GLY A 20 1.99 20.75 -3.12
CA GLY A 20 2.33 19.65 -4.01
C GLY A 20 1.04 18.93 -4.32
N THR A 21 0.64 18.96 -5.59
CA THR A 21 -0.50 18.20 -6.09
C THR A 21 -0.10 16.73 -5.99
N ALA A 22 -0.39 16.10 -4.86
CA ALA A 22 -0.31 14.67 -4.72
C ALA A 22 -1.29 14.07 -5.74
N THR A 23 -0.75 13.50 -6.82
CA THR A 23 -1.56 12.80 -7.81
C THR A 23 -1.94 11.48 -7.18
N ALA A 24 -3.16 11.39 -6.63
CA ALA A 24 -3.70 10.13 -6.16
C ALA A 24 -4.35 9.44 -7.36
N ASP A 25 -3.65 8.47 -7.95
CA ASP A 25 -4.30 7.60 -8.94
C ASP A 25 -5.30 6.69 -8.19
N THR A 26 -6.56 6.80 -8.58
CA THR A 26 -7.65 6.02 -8.00
C THR A 26 -8.10 5.00 -9.03
N THR A 27 -7.29 3.97 -9.23
CA THR A 27 -7.73 2.82 -10.03
C THR A 27 -8.59 1.90 -9.15
N ALA A 28 -9.91 1.96 -9.36
CA ALA A 28 -10.89 1.12 -8.66
C ALA A 28 -11.34 -0.05 -9.53
N PHE A 29 -10.83 -1.26 -9.25
CA PHE A 29 -11.36 -2.49 -9.80
C PHE A 29 -12.52 -3.00 -8.93
N SER A 30 -13.71 -3.14 -9.51
CA SER A 30 -14.88 -3.72 -8.85
C SER A 30 -15.20 -5.07 -9.49
N ASP A 31 -14.92 -6.18 -8.79
CA ASP A 31 -15.50 -7.47 -9.15
C ASP A 31 -16.95 -7.51 -8.64
N ARG A 32 -17.91 -7.76 -9.53
CA ARG A 32 -19.34 -7.63 -9.26
C ARG A 32 -20.06 -8.97 -9.11
N LYS A 33 -19.42 -10.15 -9.05
CA LYS A 33 -20.25 -11.37 -9.11
C LYS A 33 -19.93 -12.62 -8.31
N GLU A 34 -19.09 -12.55 -7.29
CA GLU A 34 -19.05 -13.63 -6.30
C GLU A 34 -19.15 -13.06 -4.89
N THR A 35 -19.69 -13.83 -3.94
CA THR A 35 -19.71 -13.47 -2.52
C THR A 35 -18.25 -13.44 -2.06
N GLY A 36 -17.57 -12.31 -2.31
CA GLY A 36 -16.12 -12.25 -2.26
C GLY A 36 -15.58 -12.79 -0.94
N SER A 37 -14.52 -13.55 -1.03
CA SER A 37 -13.75 -14.05 0.09
C SER A 37 -13.38 -12.90 1.03
N ARG A 38 -12.98 -13.21 2.28
CA ARG A 38 -12.75 -12.15 3.28
C ARG A 38 -11.61 -11.20 2.95
N LEU A 39 -10.71 -11.60 2.04
CA LEU A 39 -9.59 -10.79 1.59
C LEU A 39 -9.78 -10.21 0.19
N ASP A 40 -10.91 -10.47 -0.47
CA ASP A 40 -11.18 -9.92 -1.80
C ASP A 40 -11.32 -8.41 -1.73
N PHE A 41 -10.63 -7.74 -2.64
CA PHE A 41 -10.54 -6.29 -2.71
C PHE A 41 -11.80 -5.70 -3.34
N SER A 42 -12.40 -4.74 -2.65
CA SER A 42 -13.50 -3.90 -3.16
C SER A 42 -13.01 -2.57 -3.73
N LYS A 43 -11.86 -2.10 -3.26
CA LYS A 43 -11.25 -0.84 -3.68
C LYS A 43 -9.77 -0.87 -3.33
N ILE A 44 -8.95 -0.39 -4.25
CA ILE A 44 -7.53 -0.13 -4.05
C ILE A 44 -7.29 1.34 -4.39
N VAL A 45 -6.43 2.02 -3.63
CA VAL A 45 -6.02 3.40 -3.89
C VAL A 45 -4.52 3.49 -3.71
N GLN A 46 -3.84 4.14 -4.64
CA GLN A 46 -2.44 4.51 -4.54
C GLN A 46 -2.33 6.01 -4.29
N GLY A 47 -1.30 6.41 -3.55
CA GLY A 47 -0.92 7.82 -3.44
C GLY A 47 0.52 7.97 -2.98
N HIS A 48 0.96 9.22 -2.97
CA HIS A 48 2.29 9.62 -2.52
C HIS A 48 2.18 10.71 -1.45
N SER A 49 3.12 10.71 -0.50
CA SER A 49 3.24 11.73 0.55
C SER A 49 4.72 12.04 0.76
N GLY A 50 5.24 13.02 0.02
CA GLY A 50 6.69 13.18 -0.11
C GLY A 50 7.26 11.95 -0.83
N ASP A 51 8.33 11.38 -0.28
CA ASP A 51 9.00 10.18 -0.82
C ASP A 51 8.36 8.87 -0.36
N GLU A 52 7.24 8.91 0.37
CA GLU A 52 6.50 7.72 0.77
C GLU A 52 5.43 7.35 -0.27
N VAL A 53 5.43 6.07 -0.63
CA VAL A 53 4.35 5.40 -1.35
C VAL A 53 3.30 4.90 -0.36
N ARG A 54 2.03 5.05 -0.72
CA ARG A 54 0.89 4.58 0.06
C ARG A 54 -0.05 3.74 -0.80
N HIS A 55 -0.29 2.50 -0.41
CA HIS A 55 -1.34 1.65 -0.98
C HIS A 55 -2.42 1.37 0.06
N GLN A 56 -3.63 1.84 -0.19
CA GLN A 56 -4.79 1.54 0.64
C GLN A 56 -5.62 0.41 0.01
N LEU A 57 -5.73 -0.70 0.74
CA LEU A 57 -6.54 -1.85 0.36
C LEU A 57 -7.82 -1.89 1.19
N THR A 58 -8.97 -1.93 0.52
CA THR A 58 -10.27 -2.08 1.16
C THR A 58 -10.94 -3.37 0.69
N MET A 59 -11.19 -4.28 1.61
CA MET A 59 -11.84 -5.55 1.33
C MET A 59 -13.37 -5.42 1.36
N HIS A 60 -14.08 -6.27 0.60
CA HIS A 60 -15.55 -6.35 0.64
C HIS A 60 -16.07 -6.69 2.04
N GLN A 61 -15.45 -7.69 2.67
CA GLN A 61 -15.87 -8.18 3.98
C GLN A 61 -14.98 -7.65 5.10
N ARG A 62 -15.57 -7.59 6.31
CA ARG A 62 -14.78 -7.39 7.53
C ARG A 62 -13.94 -8.63 7.76
N TRP A 63 -12.66 -8.45 8.03
CA TRP A 63 -11.74 -9.49 8.45
C TRP A 63 -11.07 -9.11 9.77
N GLY A 64 -10.27 -10.02 10.28
CA GLY A 64 -9.66 -9.94 11.61
C GLY A 64 -8.54 -10.97 11.70
N ARG A 65 -7.81 -10.99 12.82
CA ARG A 65 -6.53 -11.71 12.93
C ARG A 65 -6.57 -13.16 12.45
N LYS A 66 -7.60 -13.90 12.85
CA LYS A 66 -7.79 -15.31 12.47
C LYS A 66 -7.84 -15.60 10.97
N HIS A 67 -8.12 -14.60 10.12
CA HIS A 67 -8.30 -14.80 8.69
C HIS A 67 -6.99 -14.72 7.88
N LEU A 68 -5.93 -14.14 8.43
CA LEU A 68 -4.59 -14.17 7.83
C LEU A 68 -3.60 -15.01 8.69
N ARG A 69 -4.03 -15.52 9.86
CA ARG A 69 -3.18 -16.34 10.76
C ARG A 69 -2.87 -17.74 10.22
N ASN A 70 -3.63 -18.22 9.24
CA ASN A 70 -3.26 -19.41 8.51
C ASN A 70 -2.07 -19.04 7.60
N ARG A 71 -0.95 -19.78 7.68
CA ARG A 71 0.30 -19.46 6.95
C ARG A 71 0.12 -19.38 5.43
N ASN A 72 -1.00 -19.88 4.91
CA ASN A 72 -1.34 -19.85 3.49
C ASN A 72 -2.27 -18.69 3.10
N ASN A 73 -2.48 -17.72 4.00
CA ASN A 73 -3.32 -16.55 3.73
C ASN A 73 -2.44 -15.30 3.78
N PHE A 74 -2.35 -14.59 2.66
CA PHE A 74 -1.49 -13.42 2.50
C PHE A 74 -2.04 -12.48 1.42
N ILE A 75 -1.53 -11.27 1.40
CA ILE A 75 -1.73 -10.29 0.32
C ILE A 75 -0.35 -9.98 -0.24
N ASP A 76 -0.18 -10.13 -1.55
CA ASP A 76 1.10 -9.88 -2.21
C ASP A 76 0.92 -8.78 -3.26
N PHE A 77 1.86 -7.84 -3.30
CA PHE A 77 2.07 -6.95 -4.43
C PHE A 77 3.29 -7.40 -5.22
N ALA A 78 3.25 -7.19 -6.52
CA ALA A 78 4.43 -7.22 -7.39
C ALA A 78 4.59 -5.84 -8.01
N PHE A 79 5.82 -5.32 -7.99
CA PHE A 79 6.15 -4.02 -8.56
C PHE A 79 7.14 -4.18 -9.70
N ASN A 80 6.88 -3.49 -10.80
CA ASN A 80 7.83 -3.30 -11.88
C ASN A 80 8.28 -1.83 -11.85
N THR A 81 9.57 -1.58 -11.77
CA THR A 81 10.17 -0.25 -11.66
C THR A 81 10.84 0.22 -12.94
N ASP A 82 10.90 -0.65 -13.95
CA ASP A 82 11.35 -0.32 -15.29
C ASP A 82 10.24 -0.62 -16.33
N ASP A 83 10.50 -0.31 -17.60
CA ASP A 83 9.55 -0.55 -18.71
C ASP A 83 9.72 -1.97 -19.29
N ASP A 84 10.15 -2.94 -18.48
CA ASP A 84 10.26 -4.35 -18.89
C ASP A 84 9.01 -5.17 -18.51
N SER A 85 9.04 -6.50 -18.70
CA SER A 85 7.89 -7.38 -18.39
C SER A 85 8.05 -8.17 -17.08
N GLN A 86 9.06 -7.84 -16.29
CA GLN A 86 9.48 -8.53 -15.08
C GLN A 86 9.12 -7.67 -13.86
N TYR A 87 9.03 -8.32 -12.71
CA TYR A 87 8.81 -7.61 -11.46
C TYR A 87 10.14 -7.54 -10.72
N ASP A 88 10.43 -6.39 -10.12
CA ASP A 88 11.65 -6.13 -9.37
C ASP A 88 11.50 -6.40 -7.89
N ARG A 89 10.29 -6.14 -7.37
CA ARG A 89 9.99 -6.19 -5.94
C ARG A 89 8.68 -6.89 -5.66
N ALA A 90 8.66 -7.56 -4.51
CA ALA A 90 7.45 -8.11 -3.92
C ALA A 90 7.20 -7.46 -2.56
N LEU A 91 5.96 -7.05 -2.29
CA LEU A 91 5.52 -6.74 -0.92
C LEU A 91 4.57 -7.83 -0.47
N ARG A 92 4.94 -8.55 0.59
CA ARG A 92 4.09 -9.53 1.25
C ARG A 92 3.50 -9.00 2.54
N ILE A 93 2.19 -9.16 2.69
CA ILE A 93 1.44 -8.81 3.89
C ILE A 93 0.77 -10.05 4.49
N ASP A 94 1.15 -10.40 5.71
CA ASP A 94 0.61 -11.54 6.46
C ASP A 94 0.53 -11.28 7.98
N TYR A 95 0.25 -12.31 8.78
CA TYR A 95 0.39 -12.23 10.25
C TYR A 95 1.72 -12.82 10.70
N ASP A 96 2.44 -12.06 11.52
CA ASP A 96 3.55 -12.59 12.27
C ASP A 96 3.10 -13.69 13.27
N PRO A 97 4.03 -14.52 13.78
CA PRO A 97 3.72 -15.54 14.79
C PRO A 97 3.08 -14.99 16.08
N ASN A 98 3.29 -13.71 16.38
CA ASN A 98 2.76 -13.02 17.56
C ASN A 98 1.34 -12.46 17.33
N GLY A 99 0.81 -12.54 16.11
CA GLY A 99 -0.51 -12.03 15.74
C GLY A 99 -0.56 -10.53 15.42
N GLY A 100 0.58 -9.91 15.12
CA GLY A 100 0.71 -8.60 14.49
C GLY A 100 0.65 -8.69 12.96
N LEU A 101 0.09 -7.66 12.32
CA LEU A 101 0.11 -7.60 10.86
C LEU A 101 1.53 -7.20 10.43
N ARG A 102 2.13 -7.96 9.51
CA ARG A 102 3.50 -7.76 9.04
C ARG A 102 3.49 -7.46 7.56
N GLY A 103 4.33 -6.51 7.13
CA GLY A 103 4.60 -6.19 5.73
C GLY A 103 6.10 -6.31 5.48
N GLU A 104 6.51 -7.04 4.45
CA GLU A 104 7.92 -7.21 4.09
C GLU A 104 8.08 -6.96 2.59
N MET A 105 9.02 -6.08 2.25
CA MET A 105 9.46 -5.86 0.87
C MET A 105 10.66 -6.75 0.59
N SER A 106 10.67 -7.44 -0.55
CA SER A 106 11.78 -8.25 -1.01
C SER A 106 12.07 -8.03 -2.49
N VAL A 107 13.28 -8.40 -2.91
CA VAL A 107 13.62 -8.55 -4.32
C VAL A 107 12.84 -9.74 -4.89
N TRP A 108 12.18 -9.54 -6.03
CA TRP A 108 11.27 -10.54 -6.62
C TRP A 108 11.95 -11.89 -6.88
N ASP A 109 13.11 -11.88 -7.54
CA ASP A 109 13.80 -13.11 -7.96
C ASP A 109 14.53 -13.83 -6.82
N SER A 110 15.26 -13.08 -5.98
CA SER A 110 16.10 -13.66 -4.92
C SER A 110 15.33 -13.90 -3.62
N GLY A 111 14.21 -13.21 -3.42
CA GLY A 111 13.49 -13.15 -2.15
C GLY A 111 14.28 -12.43 -1.05
N GLU A 112 15.39 -11.77 -1.38
CA GLU A 112 16.19 -11.00 -0.41
C GLU A 112 15.33 -9.88 0.17
N VAL A 113 15.27 -9.79 1.50
CA VAL A 113 14.46 -8.80 2.19
C VAL A 113 15.12 -7.43 2.10
N VAL A 114 14.40 -6.47 1.52
CA VAL A 114 14.79 -5.06 1.42
C VAL A 114 14.46 -4.33 2.72
N GLY A 115 13.31 -4.62 3.31
CA GLY A 115 12.91 -3.98 4.57
C GLY A 115 11.47 -4.27 4.98
N GLU A 116 11.10 -3.76 6.17
CA GLU A 116 9.75 -3.87 6.70
C GLU A 116 8.87 -2.71 6.22
N VAL A 117 7.67 -3.04 5.76
CA VAL A 117 6.66 -2.06 5.32
C VAL A 117 5.74 -1.70 6.48
N SER A 118 5.52 -0.40 6.68
CA SER A 118 4.62 0.08 7.71
C SER A 118 3.17 -0.20 7.33
N LEU A 119 2.43 -0.89 8.21
CA LEU A 119 1.04 -1.25 7.97
C LEU A 119 0.12 -0.58 8.97
N VAL A 120 -0.79 0.26 8.47
CA VAL A 120 -1.81 0.93 9.28
C VAL A 120 -3.17 0.30 9.03
N ARG A 121 -3.72 -0.34 10.06
CA ARG A 121 -5.08 -0.87 10.01
C ARG A 121 -6.10 0.22 10.36
N LYS A 122 -6.66 0.89 9.36
CA LYS A 122 -7.67 1.95 9.55
C LYS A 122 -8.96 1.40 10.15
N ASN A 123 -9.39 0.19 9.77
CA ASN A 123 -10.55 -0.49 10.33
C ASN A 123 -10.52 -2.02 10.04
N ARG A 124 -11.65 -2.73 10.24
CA ARG A 124 -11.75 -4.19 9.99
C ARG A 124 -11.84 -4.58 8.50
N ARG A 125 -11.87 -3.62 7.58
CA ARG A 125 -11.90 -3.81 6.12
C ARG A 125 -10.73 -3.16 5.40
N THR A 126 -10.14 -2.12 5.98
CA THR A 126 -9.15 -1.29 5.31
C THR A 126 -7.80 -1.36 6.01
N ILE A 127 -6.77 -1.64 5.23
CA ILE A 127 -5.37 -1.49 5.61
C ILE A 127 -4.67 -0.54 4.65
N GLU A 128 -3.64 0.13 5.13
CA GLU A 128 -2.78 1.00 4.35
C GLU A 128 -1.34 0.51 4.52
N ALA A 129 -0.68 0.21 3.41
CA ALA A 129 0.74 -0.06 3.35
C ALA A 129 1.49 1.22 3.00
N ILE A 130 2.53 1.52 3.76
CA ILE A 130 3.33 2.75 3.64
C ILE A 130 4.80 2.36 3.63
N PHE A 131 5.53 2.77 2.61
CA PHE A 131 6.96 2.53 2.47
C PHE A 131 7.64 3.65 1.70
N PRO A 132 8.94 3.92 1.95
CA PRO A 132 9.68 4.90 1.16
C PRO A 132 9.94 4.36 -0.26
N MET A 133 9.93 5.24 -1.25
CA MET A 133 10.12 4.91 -2.66
C MET A 133 11.44 4.16 -2.92
N GLU A 134 12.47 4.43 -2.11
CA GLU A 134 13.78 3.75 -2.19
C GLU A 134 13.70 2.23 -1.98
N MET A 135 12.65 1.72 -1.32
CA MET A 135 12.43 0.27 -1.22
C MET A 135 12.13 -0.37 -2.58
N LEU A 136 11.63 0.41 -3.54
CA LEU A 136 11.42 -0.04 -4.92
C LEU A 136 12.74 -0.14 -5.68
N GLY A 137 13.73 0.69 -5.33
CA GLY A 137 15.04 0.73 -5.97
C GLY A 137 15.66 2.12 -5.93
N GLU A 138 16.89 2.24 -6.41
CA GLU A 138 17.55 3.53 -6.54
C GLU A 138 16.97 4.32 -7.73
N ASN A 139 16.69 5.60 -7.52
CA ASN A 139 16.24 6.54 -8.57
C ASN A 139 14.95 6.13 -9.31
N VAL A 140 14.04 5.39 -8.67
CA VAL A 140 12.75 5.02 -9.25
C VAL A 140 11.88 6.28 -9.40
N GLY A 141 11.57 6.64 -10.65
CA GLY A 141 10.69 7.77 -10.99
C GLY A 141 9.24 7.36 -11.24
N THR A 142 9.02 6.14 -11.72
CA THR A 142 7.72 5.54 -12.04
C THR A 142 7.75 4.06 -11.73
N TYR A 143 6.59 3.46 -11.50
CA TYR A 143 6.46 2.02 -11.32
C TYR A 143 5.05 1.57 -11.70
N GLU A 144 4.95 0.33 -12.15
CA GLU A 144 3.71 -0.41 -12.26
C GLU A 144 3.58 -1.38 -11.09
N TRP A 145 2.35 -1.78 -10.79
CA TRP A 145 2.10 -2.72 -9.73
C TRP A 145 0.85 -3.55 -9.97
N ILE A 146 0.88 -4.77 -9.44
CA ILE A 146 -0.30 -5.63 -9.29
C ILE A 146 -0.43 -6.05 -7.83
N VAL A 147 -1.65 -6.37 -7.42
CA VAL A 147 -1.90 -6.90 -6.07
C VAL A 147 -2.86 -8.08 -6.14
N GLY A 148 -2.56 -9.11 -5.37
CA GLY A 148 -3.39 -10.30 -5.19
C GLY A 148 -3.55 -10.64 -3.72
N SER A 149 -4.54 -11.49 -3.42
CA SER A 149 -4.67 -12.11 -2.10
C SER A 149 -4.89 -13.59 -2.24
N LEU A 150 -4.28 -14.37 -1.35
CA LEU A 150 -4.60 -15.78 -1.16
C LEU A 150 -5.39 -15.92 0.15
N TYR A 151 -6.55 -16.56 0.09
CA TYR A 151 -7.40 -16.78 1.27
C TYR A 151 -7.99 -18.19 1.29
N HIS A 152 -7.46 -19.02 2.19
CA HIS A 152 -8.06 -20.30 2.54
C HIS A 152 -9.11 -20.09 3.63
N ALA A 153 -10.37 -20.26 3.26
CA ALA A 153 -11.48 -20.24 4.20
C ALA A 153 -11.47 -21.51 5.06
N PRO A 154 -11.49 -21.41 6.40
CA PRO A 154 -11.62 -22.59 7.25
C PRO A 154 -13.01 -23.20 7.06
N GLY A 155 -13.06 -24.47 6.63
CA GLY A 155 -14.29 -25.27 6.62
C GLY A 155 -15.09 -25.31 5.31
N TYR A 156 -14.51 -25.01 4.16
CA TYR A 156 -15.09 -25.50 2.90
C TYR A 156 -14.70 -26.96 2.74
N GLY A 157 -15.69 -27.85 2.84
CA GLY A 157 -15.58 -29.19 2.26
C GLY A 157 -15.31 -29.09 0.76
N PRO A 158 -15.02 -30.22 0.08
CA PRO A 158 -14.84 -30.21 -1.36
C PRO A 158 -16.03 -29.49 -2.02
N CYS A 159 -15.73 -28.57 -2.94
CA CYS A 159 -16.75 -27.88 -3.71
C CYS A 159 -17.63 -28.93 -4.41
N GLY A 160 -18.89 -29.02 -3.98
CA GLY A 160 -19.92 -29.90 -4.56
C GLY A 160 -20.08 -31.24 -3.83
N ILE A 161 -21.08 -31.31 -2.95
CA ILE A 161 -22.25 -32.18 -3.06
C ILE A 161 -23.32 -31.51 -2.19
N LEU A 162 -24.39 -31.04 -2.83
CA LEU A 162 -25.66 -30.84 -2.13
C LEU A 162 -26.19 -32.25 -1.82
N SER A 163 -26.31 -32.57 -0.54
CA SER A 163 -27.14 -33.68 -0.05
C SER A 163 -28.25 -33.09 0.81
#